data_AF-C2M954-F1
#
_entry.id   AF-C2M954-F1
#
_cell.length_a   1.000
_cell.length_b   1.000
_cell.length_c   1.000
_cell.angle_alpha   90.00
_cell.angle_beta   90.00
_cell.angle_gamma   90.00
#
_symmetry.space_group_name_H-M   'P 1'
#
loop_
_entity.id
_entity.type
_entity.pdbx_description
1 polymer ?
#
loop_
_entity_poly.entity_id
_entity_poly.type
_entity_poly.pdbx_seq_one_letter_code
_entity_poly.pdbx_strand_id
1 'polypeptide(L)' 'MEYHFIGIDVSKEKLDATLIRYESESDSEQQLAYTTVENNPKGFRSLVSWSKKNAGRGVKTDTMLFCCET' A
#
# COMPACT_ATOMS: atom_id res chain seq x y z
N MET A 1 13.03 12.49 4.48
CA MET A 1 12.01 11.69 5.21
C MET A 1 11.29 10.76 4.25
N GLU A 2 11.07 9.50 4.64
CA GLU A 2 10.43 8.49 3.79
C GLU A 2 8.97 8.27 4.18
N TYR A 3 8.11 8.17 3.17
CA TYR A 3 6.68 7.92 3.33
C TYR A 3 6.25 6.71 2.51
N HIS A 4 5.28 5.96 3.02
CA HIS A 4 4.74 4.77 2.35
C HIS A 4 3.25 4.96 2.09
N PHE A 5 2.87 4.95 0.82
CA PHE A 5 1.50 5.07 0.35
C PHE A 5 1.03 3.74 -0.25
N ILE A 6 -0.21 3.36 0.05
CA ILE A 6 -0.88 2.24 -0.59
C ILE A 6 -2.03 2.83 -1.40
N GLY A 7 -1.83 2.98 -2.70
CA GLY A 7 -2.93 3.31 -3.62
C GLY A 7 -3.79 2.08 -3.83
N ILE A 8 -5.10 2.20 -3.66
CA ILE A 8 -6.07 1.11 -3.83
C ILE A 8 -7.13 1.55 -4.84
N ASP A 9 -7.22 0.86 -5.96
CA ASP A 9 -8.36 0.90 -6.89
C ASP A 9 -9.40 -0.14 -6.44
N VAL A 10 -10.61 0.34 -6.13
CA VAL A 10 -11.67 -0.46 -5.49
C VAL A 10 -12.74 -0.84 -6.51
N SER A 11 -12.84 -2.13 -6.84
CA SER A 11 -13.92 -2.69 -7.65
C SER A 11 -14.89 -3.52 -6.80
N LYS A 12 -16.01 -3.97 -7.40
CA LYS A 12 -17.01 -4.79 -6.70
C LYS A 12 -16.43 -6.08 -6.09
N GLU A 13 -15.47 -6.71 -6.75
CA GLU A 13 -14.95 -8.02 -6.35
C GLU A 13 -13.50 -7.98 -5.89
N LYS A 14 -12.75 -6.93 -6.24
CA LYS A 14 -11.29 -6.86 -6.06
C LYS A 14 -10.83 -5.51 -5.53
N LEU A 15 -9.71 -5.54 -4.80
CA LEU A 15 -8.91 -4.39 -4.42
C LEU A 15 -7.56 -4.54 -5.11
N ASP A 16 -7.27 -3.63 -6.03
CA ASP A 16 -6.01 -3.56 -6.75
C ASP A 16 -5.12 -2.53 -6.07
N ALA A 17 -3.99 -2.98 -5.51
CA ALA A 17 -3.20 -2.16 -4.60
C ALA A 17 -1.74 -2.05 -5.01
N THR A 18 -1.22 -0.83 -4.92
CA THR A 18 0.17 -0.48 -5.23
C THR A 18 0.82 0.16 -4.02
N LEU A 19 2.00 -0.36 -3.64
CA LEU A 19 2.84 0.24 -2.61
C LEU A 19 3.83 1.20 -3.24
N ILE A 20 3.81 2.45 -2.80
CA ILE A 20 4.65 3.54 -3.29
C ILE A 20 5.49 4.08 -2.13
N ARG A 21 6.81 4.18 -2.32
CA ARG A 21 7.71 4.90 -1.43
C ARG A 21 7.94 6.29 -1.99
N TYR A 22 7.80 7.30 -1.14
CA TYR A 22 8.12 8.68 -1.48
C TYR A 22 9.24 9.19 -0.57
N GLU A 23 10.28 9.75 -1.17
CA GLU A 23 11.43 10.34 -0.49
C GLU A 23 11.36 11.86 -0.61
N SER A 24 11.09 12.54 0.51
CA SER A 24 10.85 13.99 0.49
C SER A 24 12.08 14.84 0.15
N GLU A 25 13.28 14.33 0.40
CA GLU A 25 14.53 15.07 0.19
C GLU A 25 14.96 15.09 -1.27
N SER A 26 14.68 13.99 -1.97
CA SER A 26 14.95 13.82 -3.41
C SER A 26 13.74 14.15 -4.27
N ASP A 27 12.58 14.45 -3.67
CA ASP A 27 11.27 14.60 -4.31
C ASP A 27 11.00 13.49 -5.34
N SER A 28 11.21 12.24 -4.90
CA SER A 28 11.12 11.09 -5.78
C SER A 28 10.16 10.05 -5.25
N GLU A 29 9.45 9.40 -6.18
CA GLU A 29 8.57 8.28 -5.90
C GLU A 29 9.07 7.00 -6.56
N GLN A 30 8.86 5.89 -5.87
CA GLN A 30 9.19 4.55 -6.36
C GLN A 30 8.04 3.60 -6.05
N GLN A 31 7.51 2.97 -7.10
CA GLN A 31 6.63 1.81 -6.95
C GLN A 31 7.45 0.61 -6.46
N LEU A 32 7.12 0.11 -5.28
CA LEU A 32 7.83 -1.02 -4.66
C LEU A 32 7.19 -2.37 -4.99
N ALA A 33 5.86 -2.43 -5.00
CA ALA A 33 5.13 -3.68 -5.20
C ALA A 33 3.69 -3.43 -5.64
N TYR A 34 3.08 -4.45 -6.25
CA TYR A 34 1.67 -4.49 -6.61
C TYR A 34 1.02 -5.82 -6.16
N THR A 35 -0.26 -5.77 -5.79
CA THR A 35 -1.05 -6.97 -5.50
C THR A 35 -2.53 -6.73 -5.77
N THR A 36 -3.26 -7.83 -5.93
CA THR A 36 -4.72 -7.84 -6.01
C THR A 36 -5.26 -8.79 -4.96
N VAL A 37 -6.27 -8.35 -4.22
CA VAL A 37 -6.98 -9.17 -3.23
C VAL A 37 -8.50 -9.08 -3.45
N GLU A 38 -9.26 -9.99 -2.85
CA GLU A 38 -10.72 -9.90 -2.87
C GLU A 38 -11.22 -8.65 -2.12
N ASN A 39 -12.26 -8.01 -2.63
CA ASN A 39 -12.95 -6.92 -1.92
C ASN A 39 -13.86 -7.48 -0.82
N ASN A 40 -13.22 -7.94 0.25
CA ASN A 40 -13.89 -8.35 1.48
C ASN A 40 -12.96 -8.14 2.70
N PRO A 41 -13.47 -8.28 3.93
CA PRO A 41 -12.66 -8.05 5.13
C PRO A 41 -11.42 -8.96 5.24
N LYS A 42 -11.45 -10.17 4.67
CA LYS A 42 -10.29 -11.07 4.66
C LYS A 42 -9.24 -10.58 3.66
N GLY A 43 -9.66 -10.18 2.46
CA GLY A 43 -8.79 -9.59 1.46
C GLY A 43 -8.10 -8.32 1.97
N PHE A 44 -8.83 -7.40 2.60
CA PHE A 44 -8.23 -6.20 3.17
C PHE A 44 -7.20 -6.51 4.27
N ARG A 45 -7.45 -7.50 5.15
CA ARG A 45 -6.45 -7.95 6.13
C ARG A 45 -5.20 -8.52 5.47
N SER A 46 -5.37 -9.28 4.39
CA SER A 46 -4.25 -9.79 3.58
C SER A 46 -3.46 -8.65 2.94
N LEU A 47 -4.15 -7.61 2.45
CA LEU A 47 -3.52 -6.41 1.90
C LEU A 47 -2.66 -5.70 2.95
N VAL A 48 -3.18 -5.48 4.15
CA VAL A 48 -2.41 -4.86 5.25
C VAL A 48 -1.16 -5.68 5.59
N SER A 49 -1.28 -7.02 5.66
CA SER A 49 -0.13 -7.88 5.89
C SER A 49 0.88 -7.83 4.74
N TRP A 50 0.40 -7.75 3.50
CA TRP A 50 1.22 -7.62 2.31
C TRP A 50 1.98 -6.28 2.30
N SER A 51 1.33 -5.17 2.65
CA SER A 51 1.96 -3.84 2.71
C SER A 51 3.12 -3.84 3.69
N LYS A 52 2.93 -4.39 4.91
CA LYS A 52 4.00 -4.50 5.91
C LYS A 52 5.18 -5.33 5.44
N LYS A 53 4.92 -6.43 4.73
CA LYS A 53 5.98 -7.31 4.21
C LYS A 53 6.82 -6.62 3.16
N ASN A 54 6.21 -5.77 2.32
CA ASN A 54 6.88 -5.15 1.18
C ASN A 54 7.47 -3.75 1.48
N ALA A 55 7.00 -3.06 2.52
CA ALA A 55 7.56 -1.75 2.93
C ALA A 55 8.99 -1.83 3.50
N GLY A 56 9.48 -3.03 3.82
CA GLY A 56 10.82 -3.22 4.36
C GLY A 56 10.88 -3.25 5.89
N ARG A 57 12.06 -3.58 6.42
CA ARG A 57 12.26 -3.75 7.88
C ARG A 57 12.21 -2.39 8.59
N GLY A 58 11.44 -2.32 9.67
CA GLY A 58 11.39 -1.14 10.54
C GLY A 58 10.28 -0.14 10.20
N VAL A 59 9.57 -0.31 9.07
CA VAL A 59 8.41 0.52 8.74
C VAL A 59 7.24 0.16 9.65
N LYS A 60 6.75 1.15 10.40
CA LYS A 60 5.59 0.98 11.26
C LYS A 60 4.31 1.16 10.44
N THR A 61 3.23 0.49 10.84
CA THR A 61 1.97 0.54 10.08
C THR A 61 1.24 1.87 10.23
N ASP A 62 1.44 2.57 11.35
CA ASP A 62 0.89 3.91 11.62
C ASP A 62 1.52 5.00 10.75
N THR A 63 2.63 4.70 10.06
CA THR A 63 3.26 5.60 9.07
C THR A 63 2.84 5.28 7.63
N MET A 64 1.89 4.36 7.43
CA MET A 64 1.39 4.00 6.11
C MET A 64 0.04 4.66 5.86
N LEU A 65 -0.11 5.30 4.70
CA LEU A 65 -1.38 5.89 4.27
C LEU A 65 -2.04 5.02 3.20
N PHE A 66 -3.26 4.57 3.45
CA PHE A 66 -4.08 3.85 2.48
C PHE A 66 -4.99 4.84 1.76
N CYS A 67 -4.78 5.01 0.45
CA CYS A 67 -5.51 5.91 -0.41
C CYS A 67 -6.45 5.10 -1.28
N CYS A 68 -7.74 5.10 -0.97
CA CYS A 68 -8.75 4.41 -1.76
C CYS A 68 -9.35 5.35 -2.80
N GLU A 69 -9.34 4.91 -4.06
CA GLU A 69 -10.08 5.50 -5.17
C GLU A 69 -11.18 4.52 -5.61
N THR A 70 -12.32 5.05 -6.06
CA THR A 70 -13.51 4.30 -6.50
C THR A 70 -13.98 4.77 -7.86
#